data_AF-A9QME2-F1
#
_entry.id   AF-A9QME2-F1
#
_cell.length_a   1.000
_cell.length_b   1.000
_cell.length_c   1.000
_cell.angle_alpha   90.00
_cell.angle_beta   90.00
_cell.angle_gamma   90.00
#
_symmetry.space_group_name_H-M   'P 1'
#
loop_
_entity.id
_entity.type
_entity.pdbx_description
1 polymer ?
#
loop_
_entity_poly.entity_id
_entity_poly.type
_entity_poly.pdbx_seq_one_letter_code
_entity_poly.pdbx_strand_id
1 'polypeptide(L)'
;ATLLMNILLRSTLCSRKMAFQHKLNAEAFEWLLGEVETRFKQAIAQPGEMVGALAAQSLGEPATQMTLNTFHYAGVSAKNVTLGVPRLKEIINVSKQLKTPSLVVFLTGPAAKDAEKCKNVLCKLEHTTLRRVTSNTAIYYDPDVKNTCIE
;
A
#
# COMPACT_ATOMS: atom_id res chain seq x y z
N ALA A 1 -24.16 2.90 -7.58
CA ALA A 1 -23.69 1.50 -7.46
C ALA A 1 -23.20 0.91 -8.79
N THR A 2 -23.86 1.16 -9.93
CA THR A 2 -23.58 0.48 -11.21
C THR A 2 -22.63 1.20 -12.17
N LEU A 3 -21.91 2.24 -11.72
CA LEU A 3 -21.10 3.10 -12.60
C LEU A 3 -20.03 2.31 -13.38
N LEU A 4 -19.23 1.48 -12.69
CA LEU A 4 -18.18 0.70 -13.32
C LEU A 4 -18.75 -0.32 -14.32
N MET A 5 -19.87 -0.96 -13.97
CA MET A 5 -20.57 -1.89 -14.85
C MET A 5 -21.07 -1.18 -16.12
N ASN A 6 -21.64 0.02 -15.99
CA ASN A 6 -22.08 0.81 -17.13
C ASN A 6 -20.91 1.23 -18.05
N ILE A 7 -19.76 1.57 -17.46
CA ILE A 7 -18.54 1.87 -18.23
C ILE A 7 -18.08 0.62 -18.99
N LEU A 8 -18.08 -0.55 -18.34
CA LEU A 8 -17.71 -1.82 -18.97
C LEU A 8 -18.66 -2.16 -20.13
N LEU A 9 -19.97 -2.08 -19.92
CA LEU A 9 -20.97 -2.35 -20.95
C LEU A 9 -20.79 -1.42 -22.15
N ARG A 10 -20.62 -0.11 -21.93
CA ARG A 10 -20.44 0.87 -23.02
C ARG A 10 -19.11 0.70 -23.77
N SER A 11 -18.03 0.37 -23.06
CA SER A 11 -16.70 0.18 -23.67
C SER A 11 -16.57 -1.17 -24.40
N THR A 12 -17.34 -2.17 -23.98
CA THR A 12 -17.32 -3.52 -24.56
C THR A 12 -18.33 -3.62 -25.71
N LEU A 13 -19.58 -3.21 -25.49
CA LEU A 13 -20.68 -3.26 -26.46
C LEU A 13 -20.75 -2.01 -27.35
N CYS A 14 -19.61 -1.36 -27.65
CA CYS A 14 -19.61 -0.20 -28.51
C CYS A 14 -19.87 -0.59 -29.98
N SER A 15 -20.54 0.29 -30.72
CA SER A 15 -20.97 0.05 -32.11
C SER A 15 -19.85 -0.44 -33.02
N ARG A 16 -18.65 0.14 -32.90
CA ARG A 16 -17.48 -0.27 -33.67
C ARG A 16 -17.06 -1.72 -33.39
N LYS A 17 -17.01 -2.13 -32.12
CA LYS A 17 -16.62 -3.51 -31.76
C LYS A 17 -17.68 -4.51 -32.20
N MET A 18 -18.94 -4.18 -31.99
CA MET A 18 -20.07 -5.05 -32.34
C MET A 18 -20.17 -5.25 -33.86
N ALA A 19 -19.97 -4.20 -34.66
CA ALA A 19 -20.08 -4.27 -36.12
C ALA A 19 -18.83 -4.83 -36.80
N PHE A 20 -17.62 -4.44 -36.39
CA PHE A 20 -16.39 -4.75 -37.14
C PHE A 20 -15.57 -5.90 -36.55
N GLN A 21 -15.56 -6.07 -35.22
CA GLN A 21 -14.78 -7.13 -34.57
C GLN A 21 -15.64 -8.39 -34.37
N HIS A 22 -16.76 -8.24 -33.65
CA HIS A 22 -17.62 -9.37 -33.30
C HIS A 22 -18.66 -9.70 -34.38
N LYS A 23 -18.95 -8.75 -35.27
CA LYS A 23 -19.86 -8.90 -36.42
C LYS A 23 -21.20 -9.54 -36.03
N LEU A 24 -21.79 -9.07 -34.94
CA LEU A 24 -23.05 -9.61 -34.42
C LEU A 24 -24.21 -9.19 -35.33
N ASN A 25 -25.11 -10.13 -35.63
CA ASN A 25 -26.41 -9.81 -36.21
C ASN A 25 -27.37 -9.28 -35.12
N ALA A 26 -28.49 -8.69 -35.53
CA ALA A 26 -29.45 -8.09 -34.58
C ALA A 26 -30.01 -9.11 -33.58
N GLU A 27 -30.31 -10.34 -34.03
CA GLU A 27 -30.81 -11.42 -33.17
C GLU A 27 -29.80 -11.84 -32.10
N ALA A 28 -28.52 -12.01 -32.44
CA ALA A 28 -27.49 -12.34 -31.45
C ALA A 28 -27.23 -11.19 -30.47
N PHE A 29 -27.36 -9.94 -30.92
CA PHE A 29 -27.20 -8.78 -30.04
C PHE A 29 -28.34 -8.67 -29.03
N GLU A 30 -29.59 -8.84 -29.44
CA GLU A 30 -30.74 -8.87 -28.54
C GLU A 30 -30.64 -10.03 -27.53
N TRP A 31 -30.25 -11.22 -28.02
CA TRP A 31 -30.01 -12.36 -27.14
C TRP A 31 -28.92 -12.06 -26.09
N LEU A 32 -27.82 -11.42 -26.51
CA LEU A 32 -26.73 -11.03 -25.61
C LEU A 32 -27.20 -10.04 -24.53
N LEU A 33 -28.02 -9.05 -24.88
CA LEU A 33 -28.57 -8.11 -23.91
C LEU A 33 -29.44 -8.82 -22.87
N GLY A 34 -30.29 -9.75 -23.31
CA GLY A 34 -31.13 -10.57 -22.43
C GLY A 34 -30.31 -11.46 -21.49
N GLU A 35 -29.24 -12.08 -21.99
CA GLU A 35 -28.35 -12.91 -21.18
C GLU A 35 -27.60 -12.05 -20.14
N VAL A 36 -27.10 -10.88 -20.53
CA VAL A 36 -26.44 -9.94 -19.61
C VAL A 36 -27.38 -9.50 -18.50
N GLU A 37 -28.63 -9.16 -18.81
CA GLU A 37 -29.62 -8.76 -17.81
C GLU A 37 -29.94 -9.93 -16.85
N THR A 38 -30.13 -11.13 -17.40
CA THR A 38 -30.44 -12.33 -16.61
C THR A 38 -29.30 -12.65 -15.65
N ARG A 39 -28.05 -12.68 -16.13
CA ARG A 39 -26.86 -12.91 -15.30
C ARG A 39 -26.66 -11.83 -14.27
N PHE A 40 -26.92 -10.56 -14.62
CA PHE A 40 -26.82 -9.45 -13.69
C PHE A 40 -27.80 -9.60 -12.52
N LYS A 41 -29.06 -9.98 -12.80
CA LYS A 41 -30.07 -10.22 -11.75
C LYS A 41 -29.72 -11.43 -10.88
N GLN A 42 -29.20 -12.50 -11.47
CA GLN A 42 -28.77 -13.70 -10.72
C GLN A 42 -27.56 -13.43 -9.81
N ALA A 43 -26.68 -12.49 -10.19
CA ALA A 43 -25.50 -12.13 -9.39
C ALA A 43 -25.83 -11.25 -8.17
N ILE A 44 -27.08 -10.85 -7.97
CA ILE A 44 -27.49 -10.08 -6.79
C ILE A 44 -27.41 -10.98 -5.56
N ALA A 45 -26.72 -10.50 -4.52
CA ALA A 45 -26.59 -11.21 -3.25
C ALA A 45 -27.96 -11.46 -2.60
N GLN A 46 -28.16 -12.66 -2.05
CA GLN A 46 -29.42 -13.04 -1.43
C GLN A 46 -29.60 -12.31 -0.09
N PRO A 47 -30.80 -11.74 0.17
CA PRO A 47 -31.06 -11.12 1.46
C PRO A 47 -31.11 -12.18 2.57
N GLY A 48 -30.61 -11.84 3.76
CA GLY A 48 -30.62 -12.73 4.93
C GLY A 48 -29.43 -13.69 5.01
N GLU A 49 -28.48 -13.62 4.08
CA GLU A 49 -27.24 -14.40 4.17
C GLU A 49 -26.34 -13.92 5.32
N MET A 50 -25.74 -14.86 6.06
CA MET A 50 -24.87 -14.58 7.21
C MET A 50 -23.46 -14.14 6.77
N VAL A 51 -23.37 -12.98 6.13
CA VAL A 51 -22.13 -12.44 5.52
C VAL A 51 -20.97 -12.27 6.50
N GLY A 52 -21.26 -12.05 7.80
CA GLY A 52 -20.23 -11.87 8.82
C GLY A 52 -19.40 -13.13 9.07
N ALA A 53 -20.06 -14.29 9.15
CA ALA A 53 -19.36 -15.57 9.35
C ALA A 53 -18.57 -15.96 8.10
N LEU A 54 -19.17 -15.77 6.91
CA LEU A 54 -18.52 -16.03 5.63
C LEU A 54 -17.26 -15.17 5.47
N ALA A 55 -17.38 -13.85 5.70
CA ALA A 55 -16.24 -12.92 5.60
C ALA A 55 -15.13 -13.25 6.59
N ALA A 56 -15.47 -13.63 7.83
CA ALA A 56 -14.48 -14.01 8.84
C ALA A 56 -13.69 -15.26 8.42
N GLN A 57 -14.36 -16.27 7.87
CA GLN A 57 -13.72 -17.49 7.36
C GLN A 57 -12.86 -17.20 6.14
N SER A 58 -13.37 -16.43 5.17
CA SER A 58 -12.65 -16.05 3.95
C SER A 58 -11.37 -15.25 4.22
N LEU A 59 -11.28 -14.55 5.35
CA LEU A 59 -10.05 -13.89 5.79
C LEU A 59 -9.16 -14.79 6.65
N GLY A 60 -9.76 -15.63 7.51
CA GLY A 60 -9.03 -16.50 8.43
C GLY A 60 -8.25 -17.62 7.74
N GLU A 61 -8.83 -18.27 6.73
CA GLU A 61 -8.18 -19.36 5.99
C GLU A 61 -6.88 -18.92 5.26
N PRO A 62 -6.87 -17.85 4.44
CA PRO A 62 -5.63 -17.41 3.80
C PRO A 62 -4.62 -16.86 4.81
N ALA A 63 -5.08 -16.28 5.93
CA ALA A 63 -4.18 -15.78 6.98
C ALA A 63 -3.31 -16.89 7.59
N THR A 64 -3.84 -18.12 7.71
CA THR A 64 -3.05 -19.27 8.19
C THR A 64 -2.11 -19.81 7.13
N GLN A 65 -2.36 -19.58 5.83
CA GLN A 65 -1.43 -19.94 4.77
C GLN A 65 -0.23 -18.98 4.69
N MET A 66 -0.40 -17.72 5.11
CA MET A 66 0.67 -16.71 5.16
C MET A 66 1.63 -16.86 6.36
N THR A 67 1.71 -18.05 6.96
CA THR A 67 2.22 -18.26 8.34
C THR A 67 3.74 -18.25 8.52
N LEU A 68 4.55 -18.31 7.46
CA LEU A 68 6.01 -18.28 7.63
C LEU A 68 6.62 -17.06 6.96
N ASN A 69 7.37 -16.30 7.76
CA ASN A 69 8.09 -15.09 7.38
C ASN A 69 8.69 -15.23 5.98
N THR A 70 8.14 -14.51 5.02
CA THR A 70 8.73 -14.38 3.68
C THR A 70 9.95 -13.47 3.78
N PHE A 71 11.04 -14.00 4.33
CA PHE A 71 12.35 -13.33 4.44
C PHE A 71 13.05 -13.10 3.09
N HIS A 72 12.32 -13.23 1.98
CA HIS A 72 12.85 -13.10 0.63
C HIS A 72 12.01 -12.13 -0.18
N TYR A 73 12.00 -10.85 0.22
CA TYR A 73 11.81 -9.77 -0.75
C TYR A 73 13.17 -9.48 -1.39
N ALA A 74 13.51 -10.25 -2.43
CA ALA A 74 14.70 -9.97 -3.23
C ALA A 74 14.51 -8.61 -3.95
N GLY A 75 15.42 -7.67 -3.73
CA GLY A 75 15.49 -6.41 -4.49
C GLY A 75 15.00 -5.13 -3.81
N VAL A 76 14.59 -5.16 -2.53
CA VAL A 76 14.26 -3.94 -1.77
C VAL A 76 15.18 -3.82 -0.56
N SER A 77 15.84 -2.66 -0.41
CA SER A 77 16.77 -2.41 0.70
C SER A 77 16.08 -2.65 2.04
N ALA A 78 16.67 -3.56 2.81
CA ALA A 78 16.11 -4.24 3.96
C ALA A 78 15.42 -3.30 4.96
N LYS A 79 14.08 -3.31 4.96
CA LYS A 79 13.31 -3.07 6.17
C LYS A 79 12.65 -4.40 6.51
N ASN A 80 13.03 -4.99 7.63
CA ASN A 80 12.33 -6.12 8.21
C ASN A 80 10.93 -5.62 8.57
N VAL A 81 9.95 -5.83 7.70
CA VAL A 81 8.55 -5.52 7.98
C VAL A 81 7.94 -6.78 8.59
N THR A 82 7.19 -6.62 9.68
CA THR A 82 6.36 -7.70 10.20
C THR A 82 5.32 -8.08 9.14
N LEU A 83 5.33 -9.34 8.71
CA LEU A 83 4.39 -9.91 7.74
C LEU A 83 3.62 -11.09 8.37
N GLY A 84 2.61 -11.57 7.65
CA GLY A 84 1.82 -12.74 8.04
C GLY A 84 0.99 -12.55 9.31
N VAL A 85 0.80 -13.63 10.06
CA VAL A 85 -0.04 -13.68 11.28
C VAL A 85 0.37 -12.66 12.35
N PRO A 86 1.68 -12.45 12.65
CA PRO A 86 2.10 -11.41 13.59
C PRO A 86 1.57 -10.02 13.21
N ARG A 87 1.58 -9.67 11.93
CA ARG A 87 1.08 -8.37 11.45
C ARG A 87 -0.44 -8.30 11.51
N LEU A 88 -1.13 -9.38 11.16
CA LEU A 88 -2.58 -9.45 11.28
C LEU A 88 -3.05 -9.22 12.73
N LYS A 89 -2.36 -9.83 13.70
CA LYS A 89 -2.64 -9.64 15.14
C LYS A 89 -2.44 -8.19 15.58
N GLU A 90 -1.41 -7.50 15.09
CA GLU A 90 -1.17 -6.08 15.39
C GLU A 90 -2.30 -5.19 14.85
N ILE A 91 -2.78 -5.46 13.63
CA ILE A 91 -3.83 -4.68 12.96
C ILE A 91 -5.18 -4.90 13.64
N ILE A 92 -5.59 -6.15 13.86
CA ILE A 92 -6.90 -6.49 14.47
C ILE A 92 -7.02 -5.91 15.88
N ASN A 93 -5.96 -5.97 16.67
CA ASN A 93 -5.96 -5.45 18.04
C ASN A 93 -5.70 -3.94 18.13
N VAL A 94 -5.45 -3.26 17.01
CA VAL A 94 -5.11 -1.83 16.97
C VAL A 94 -3.97 -1.51 17.95
N SER A 95 -2.87 -2.27 17.85
CA SER A 95 -1.75 -2.13 18.80
C SER A 95 -1.12 -0.73 18.74
N LYS A 96 -0.97 -0.09 19.91
CA LYS A 96 -0.29 1.22 20.01
C LYS A 96 1.20 1.15 19.67
N GLN A 97 1.85 0.04 20.01
CA GLN A 97 3.27 -0.19 19.75
C GLN A 97 3.41 -1.28 18.70
N LEU A 98 3.86 -0.89 17.50
CA LEU A 98 4.14 -1.80 16.40
C LEU A 98 5.58 -2.30 16.51
N LYS A 99 5.83 -3.57 16.19
CA LYS A 99 7.21 -4.10 16.21
C LYS A 99 8.10 -3.45 15.17
N THR A 100 7.55 -3.12 14.00
CA THR A 100 8.29 -2.53 12.88
C THR A 100 7.50 -1.37 12.27
N PRO A 101 7.45 -0.20 12.95
CA PRO A 101 6.75 0.96 12.41
C PRO A 101 7.46 1.46 11.15
N SER A 102 6.70 1.69 10.09
CA SER A 102 7.21 2.18 8.82
C SER A 102 6.29 3.25 8.27
N LEU A 103 6.87 4.24 7.59
CA LEU A 103 6.16 5.34 6.96
C LEU A 103 6.76 5.56 5.56
N VAL A 104 5.89 5.69 4.56
CA VAL A 104 6.27 6.03 3.18
C VAL A 104 5.95 7.50 2.95
N VAL A 105 6.98 8.32 2.74
CA VAL A 105 6.84 9.74 2.42
C VAL A 105 7.03 9.93 0.92
N PHE A 106 6.02 10.48 0.25
CA PHE A 106 6.14 10.90 -1.14
C PHE A 106 6.59 12.36 -1.20
N LEU A 107 7.60 12.64 -2.01
CA LEU A 107 8.10 14.00 -2.24
C LEU A 107 7.30 14.67 -3.36
N THR A 108 7.18 15.99 -3.30
CA THR A 108 6.50 16.82 -4.32
C THR A 108 7.46 17.76 -5.03
N GLY A 109 7.05 18.26 -6.19
CA GLY A 109 7.81 19.25 -6.95
C GLY A 109 9.19 18.73 -7.42
N PRO A 110 10.24 19.58 -7.45
CA PRO A 110 11.55 19.20 -7.97
C PRO A 110 12.24 18.13 -7.12
N ALA A 111 11.97 18.07 -5.81
CA ALA A 111 12.57 17.07 -4.92
C ALA A 111 12.11 15.63 -5.21
N ALA A 112 10.99 15.45 -5.92
CA ALA A 112 10.52 14.14 -6.36
C ALA A 112 11.34 13.55 -7.52
N LYS A 113 12.02 14.40 -8.30
CA LYS A 113 12.76 14.02 -9.52
C LYS A 113 14.28 14.19 -9.39
N ASP A 114 14.73 14.93 -8.38
CA ASP A 114 16.11 15.32 -8.18
C ASP A 114 16.65 14.68 -6.88
N ALA A 115 17.67 13.84 -7.03
CA ALA A 115 18.25 13.08 -5.93
C ALA A 115 18.94 13.96 -4.88
N GLU A 116 19.57 15.08 -5.28
CA GLU A 116 20.24 15.99 -4.34
C GLU A 116 19.21 16.71 -3.47
N LYS A 117 18.13 17.19 -4.09
CA LYS A 117 17.01 17.81 -3.37
C LYS A 117 16.28 16.81 -2.47
N CYS A 118 16.15 15.56 -2.91
CA CYS A 118 15.64 14.47 -2.07
C CYS A 118 16.51 14.28 -0.81
N LYS A 119 17.84 14.25 -0.97
CA LYS A 119 18.78 14.13 0.15
C LYS A 119 18.65 15.28 1.14
N ASN A 120 18.44 16.51 0.67
CA ASN A 120 18.19 17.67 1.54
C ASN A 120 16.92 17.51 2.39
N VAL A 121 15.87 16.91 1.85
CA VAL A 121 14.64 16.60 2.62
C VAL A 121 14.90 15.47 3.61
N LEU A 122 15.64 14.43 3.20
CA LEU A 122 16.00 13.32 4.07
C LEU A 122 16.79 13.80 5.30
N CYS A 123 17.79 14.65 5.12
CA CYS A 123 18.57 15.22 6.23
C CYS A 123 17.73 16.06 7.19
N LYS A 124 16.64 16.69 6.74
CA LYS A 124 15.72 17.45 7.61
C LYS A 124 14.78 16.55 8.42
N LEU A 125 14.45 15.36 7.91
CA LEU A 125 13.56 14.40 8.56
C LEU A 125 14.30 13.41 9.45
N GLU A 126 15.57 13.12 9.15
CA GLU A 126 16.36 12.19 9.95
C GLU A 126 16.65 12.78 11.33
N HIS A 127 16.14 12.11 12.37
CA HIS A 127 16.47 12.46 13.74
C HIS A 127 17.94 12.12 14.03
N THR A 128 18.76 13.17 14.09
CA THR A 128 20.19 13.08 14.37
C THR A 128 20.47 13.68 15.75
N THR A 129 20.98 12.87 16.69
CA THR A 129 21.39 13.35 18.01
C THR A 129 22.82 13.87 17.97
N LEU A 130 23.17 14.79 18.89
CA LEU A 130 24.54 15.32 19.01
C LEU A 130 25.57 14.18 19.17
N ARG A 131 25.20 13.12 19.89
CA ARG A 131 25.98 11.89 20.03
C ARG A 131 26.41 11.25 18.69
N ARG A 132 25.62 11.38 17.63
CA ARG A 132 25.97 10.81 16.30
C ARG A 132 27.06 11.63 15.58
N VAL A 133 27.25 12.90 15.95
CA VAL A 133 28.21 13.82 15.32
C VAL A 133 29.47 13.98 16.19
N THR A 134 29.32 13.95 17.51
CA THR A 134 30.42 14.12 18.46
C THR A 134 31.31 12.88 18.50
N SER A 135 32.58 13.02 18.11
CA SER A 135 33.57 11.94 18.19
C SER A 135 34.16 11.76 19.59
N ASN A 136 34.41 12.87 20.30
CA ASN A 136 34.93 12.86 21.66
C ASN A 136 34.36 14.04 22.44
N THR A 137 34.30 13.93 23.77
CA THR A 137 33.91 14.99 24.68
C THR A 137 34.85 14.97 25.88
N ALA A 138 35.54 16.09 26.10
CA ALA A 138 36.43 16.28 27.23
C ALA A 138 36.09 17.59 27.94
N ILE A 139 36.30 17.62 29.25
CA ILE A 139 36.05 18.78 30.11
C ILE A 139 37.41 19.32 30.51
N TYR A 140 37.67 20.58 30.18
CA TYR A 140 38.89 21.30 30.54
C TYR A 140 38.56 22.46 31.46
N TYR A 141 39.44 22.73 32.41
CA TYR A 141 39.38 23.94 33.24
C TYR A 141 40.33 24.97 32.65
N ASP A 142 39.76 26.04 32.08
CA ASP A 142 40.51 27.12 31.44
C ASP A 142 40.05 28.49 31.98
N PRO A 143 40.83 29.13 32.88
CA PRO A 143 40.44 30.39 33.52
C PRO A 143 40.66 31.65 32.66
N ASP A 144 41.50 31.61 31.61
CA ASP A 144 41.71 32.75 30.70
C ASP A 144 41.14 32.44 29.30
N VAL A 145 39.97 33.03 29.01
CA VAL A 145 39.24 32.82 27.75
C VAL A 145 40.03 33.32 26.52
N LYS A 146 41.04 34.19 26.69
CA LYS A 146 41.79 34.79 25.58
C LYS A 146 43.04 34.00 25.20
N ASN A 147 43.66 33.28 26.13
CA ASN A 147 44.86 32.48 25.90
C ASN A 147 44.63 31.06 26.39
N THR A 148 44.04 30.24 25.52
CA THR A 148 43.71 28.85 25.87
C THR A 148 44.96 27.97 25.88
N CYS A 149 45.01 27.03 26.84
CA CYS A 149 46.06 26.01 26.93
C CYS A 149 45.69 24.72 26.18
N ILE A 150 44.58 24.71 25.44
CA ILE A 150 44.09 23.57 24.67
C ILE A 150 44.72 23.62 23.26
N GLU A 151 45.54 22.62 22.92
CA GLU A 151 46.06 22.38 21.55
C GLU A 151 45.01 21.73 20.64
#